data_AF-U5D1H5-F1
#
_entry.id   AF-U5D1H5-F1
#
_cell.length_a   1.000
_cell.length_b   1.000
_cell.length_c   1.000
_cell.angle_alpha   90.00
_cell.angle_beta   90.00
_cell.angle_gamma   90.00
#
_symmetry.space_group_name_H-M   'P 1'
#
loop_
_entity.id
_entity.type
_entity.pdbx_description
1 polymer ?
#
loop_
_entity_poly.entity_id
_entity_poly.type
_entity_poly.pdbx_seq_one_letter_code
_entity_poly.pdbx_strand_id
1 'polypeptide(L)'
;MHSHGFLTQCMACLWKQHWSYWRNPEHNAIRFLITVTVSVLFGTIFRGVALDLSKQQDLLNTLGATYASALFLGLTNTTAVQPIVGLGRTVFYRERSAGMYSAMPYTIAQVVIEIPYIVIQVLVFVLIIYPLIGFSWMLAKFLWFTFFVLLSVLYLTLFGMTAVALTPTQELAALISFFFFILWNIFSGFFIARPMIPLWWRCWEIELRQSIYLGKQARASKSFLKFISDLKLIF
;
A
#
# COMPACT_ATOMS: atom_id res chain seq x y z
N MET A 1 12.11 -23.71 24.32
CA MET A 1 10.81 -23.35 24.93
C MET A 1 10.97 -21.96 25.53
N HIS A 2 10.24 -20.97 25.02
CA HIS A 2 10.27 -19.62 25.58
C HIS A 2 9.42 -19.56 26.85
N SER A 3 9.92 -18.90 27.89
CA SER A 3 9.35 -18.91 29.24
C SER A 3 8.06 -18.11 29.40
N HIS A 4 7.77 -17.19 28.48
CA HIS A 4 6.60 -16.31 28.55
C HIS A 4 5.57 -16.61 27.45
N GLY A 5 4.31 -16.35 27.75
CA GLY A 5 3.20 -16.50 26.80
C GLY A 5 3.38 -15.67 25.53
N PHE A 6 2.80 -16.14 24.42
CA PHE A 6 2.90 -15.51 23.10
C PHE A 6 2.47 -14.03 23.11
N LEU A 7 1.36 -13.71 23.78
CA LEU A 7 0.85 -12.33 23.88
C LEU A 7 1.81 -11.41 24.63
N THR A 8 2.44 -11.91 25.70
CA THR A 8 3.43 -11.14 26.47
C THR A 8 4.65 -10.82 25.62
N GLN A 9 5.10 -11.77 24.78
CA GLN A 9 6.17 -11.53 23.82
C GLN A 9 5.77 -10.48 22.77
N CYS A 10 4.55 -10.58 22.21
CA CYS A 10 4.04 -9.59 21.25
C CYS A 10 3.99 -8.18 21.85
N MET A 11 3.46 -8.03 23.06
CA MET A 11 3.37 -6.73 23.75
C MET A 11 4.75 -6.15 24.05
N ALA A 12 5.70 -6.97 24.51
CA ALA A 12 7.07 -6.54 24.75
C ALA A 12 7.77 -6.11 23.45
N CYS A 13 7.59 -6.86 22.36
CA CYS A 13 8.12 -6.48 21.04
C CYS A 13 7.48 -5.19 20.52
N LEU A 14 6.17 -5.01 20.70
CA LEU A 14 5.45 -3.78 20.33
C LEU A 14 5.97 -2.57 21.09
N TRP A 15 6.14 -2.71 22.40
CA TRP A 15 6.69 -1.67 23.26
C TRP A 15 8.10 -1.27 22.80
N LYS A 16 8.97 -2.25 22.57
CA LYS A 16 10.33 -2.02 22.05
C LYS A 16 10.30 -1.27 20.71
N GLN A 17 9.44 -1.70 19.79
CA GLN A 17 9.34 -1.12 18.46
C GLN A 17 8.80 0.32 18.53
N HIS A 18 7.83 0.58 19.40
CA HIS A 18 7.30 1.93 19.64
C HIS A 18 8.40 2.88 20.13
N TRP A 19 9.20 2.48 21.13
CA TRP A 19 10.32 3.29 21.61
C TRP A 19 11.40 3.49 20.56
N SER A 20 11.68 2.49 19.72
CA SER A 20 12.63 2.62 18.62
C SER A 20 12.20 3.68 17.60
N TYR A 21 10.91 3.71 17.25
CA TYR A 21 10.35 4.69 16.30
C TYR A 21 10.28 6.08 16.92
N TRP A 22 9.99 6.18 18.22
CA TRP A 22 9.95 7.45 18.93
C TRP A 22 11.35 8.08 19.08
N ARG A 23 12.37 7.26 19.38
CA ARG A 23 13.75 7.73 19.60
C ARG A 23 14.50 8.06 18.29
N ASN A 24 14.02 7.57 17.14
CA ASN A 24 14.57 7.85 15.82
C ASN A 24 13.55 8.64 14.95
N PRO A 25 13.30 9.92 15.25
CA PRO A 25 12.32 10.72 14.52
C PRO A 25 12.73 11.00 13.08
N GLU A 26 14.02 10.92 12.76
CA GLU A 26 14.58 11.25 11.44
C GLU A 26 13.94 10.41 10.32
N HIS A 27 13.72 9.11 10.58
CA HIS A 27 13.05 8.24 9.61
C HIS A 27 11.61 8.67 9.32
N ASN A 28 10.82 8.88 10.37
CA ASN A 28 9.42 9.28 10.24
C ASN A 28 9.29 10.67 9.61
N ALA A 29 10.17 11.60 9.98
CA ALA A 29 10.22 12.96 9.44
C ALA A 29 10.51 12.96 7.92
N ILE A 30 11.52 12.20 7.47
CA ILE A 30 11.85 12.07 6.05
C ILE A 30 10.65 11.48 5.28
N ARG A 31 9.99 10.47 5.85
CA ARG A 31 8.82 9.82 5.23
C ARG A 31 7.65 10.79 5.04
N PHE A 32 7.36 11.63 6.03
CA PHE A 32 6.34 12.67 5.90
C PHE A 32 6.75 13.77 4.93
N LEU A 33 8.00 14.22 4.96
CA LEU A 33 8.51 15.25 4.04
C LEU A 33 8.39 14.79 2.60
N ILE A 34 8.86 13.58 2.27
CA ILE A 34 8.75 13.02 0.92
C ILE A 34 7.28 12.89 0.51
N THR A 35 6.40 12.47 1.41
CA THR A 35 4.96 12.37 1.12
C THR A 35 4.36 13.71 0.75
N VAL A 36 4.68 14.77 1.50
CA VAL A 36 4.23 16.13 1.22
C VAL A 36 4.77 16.57 -0.15
N THR A 37 6.07 16.42 -0.39
CA THR A 37 6.68 16.78 -1.68
C THR A 37 6.03 16.06 -2.86
N VAL A 38 5.83 14.74 -2.76
CA VAL A 38 5.16 13.93 -3.80
C VAL A 38 3.72 14.38 -4.01
N SER A 39 2.96 14.60 -2.93
CA SER A 39 1.57 15.04 -3.03
C SER A 39 1.43 16.41 -3.71
N VAL A 40 2.34 17.34 -3.41
CA VAL A 40 2.37 18.67 -4.05
C VAL A 40 2.79 18.55 -5.51
N LEU A 41 3.84 17.78 -5.83
CA LEU A 41 4.29 17.58 -7.21
C LEU A 41 3.17 17.00 -8.08
N PHE A 42 2.59 15.85 -7.69
CA PHE A 42 1.50 15.25 -8.45
C PHE A 42 0.24 16.11 -8.46
N GLY A 43 -0.10 16.77 -7.35
CA GLY A 43 -1.26 17.65 -7.28
C GLY A 43 -1.11 18.91 -8.16
N THR A 44 0.11 19.46 -8.31
CA THR A 44 0.35 20.60 -9.21
C THR A 44 0.34 20.19 -10.69
N ILE A 45 0.88 19.01 -11.02
CA ILE A 45 0.89 18.48 -12.40
C ILE A 45 -0.53 18.22 -12.89
N PHE A 46 -1.39 17.64 -12.05
CA PHE A 46 -2.76 17.24 -12.42
C PHE A 46 -3.82 18.20 -11.88
N ARG A 47 -3.48 19.49 -11.79
CA ARG A 47 -4.38 20.49 -11.22
C ARG A 47 -5.62 20.70 -12.10
N GLY A 48 -6.80 20.56 -11.53
CA GLY A 48 -8.08 20.84 -12.19
C GLY A 48 -8.50 19.82 -13.25
N VAL A 49 -7.81 18.69 -13.37
CA VAL A 49 -8.12 17.65 -14.37
C VAL A 49 -9.48 17.00 -14.10
N ALA A 50 -9.92 16.93 -12.84
CA ALA A 50 -11.21 16.32 -12.48
C ALA A 50 -12.44 17.22 -12.69
N LEU A 51 -12.27 18.46 -13.18
CA LEU A 51 -13.38 19.39 -13.40
C LEU A 51 -14.11 19.13 -14.74
N ASP A 52 -13.39 18.65 -15.76
CA ASP A 52 -13.90 18.48 -17.13
C ASP A 52 -14.05 17.00 -17.51
N LEU A 53 -15.03 16.29 -16.94
CA LEU A 53 -15.24 14.84 -17.17
C LEU A 53 -16.08 14.51 -18.42
N SER A 54 -16.13 15.42 -19.40
CA SER A 54 -17.06 15.31 -20.54
C SER A 54 -16.61 14.28 -21.59
N LYS A 55 -15.31 14.03 -21.71
CA LYS A 55 -14.74 13.08 -22.68
C LYS A 55 -14.17 11.86 -21.98
N GLN A 56 -14.26 10.71 -22.66
CA GLN A 56 -13.64 9.46 -22.20
C GLN A 56 -12.12 9.60 -21.95
N GLN A 57 -11.44 10.46 -22.71
CA GLN A 57 -10.01 10.73 -22.52
C GLN A 57 -9.71 11.42 -21.18
N ASP A 58 -10.56 12.35 -20.75
CA ASP A 58 -10.36 13.12 -19.52
C ASP A 58 -10.62 12.24 -18.28
N LEU A 59 -11.57 11.29 -18.38
CA LEU A 59 -11.77 10.22 -17.41
C LEU A 59 -10.50 9.35 -17.27
N LEU A 60 -9.93 8.91 -18.39
CA LEU A 60 -8.71 8.09 -18.40
C LEU A 60 -7.50 8.84 -17.85
N ASN A 61 -7.39 10.15 -18.14
CA ASN A 61 -6.33 11.00 -17.59
C ASN A 61 -6.45 11.15 -16.07
N THR A 62 -7.67 11.34 -15.55
CA THR A 62 -7.93 11.42 -14.09
C THR A 62 -7.64 10.10 -13.39
N LEU A 63 -8.09 9.00 -13.97
CA LEU A 63 -7.79 7.63 -13.51
C LEU A 63 -6.30 7.34 -13.50
N GLY A 64 -5.59 7.74 -14.55
CA GLY A 64 -4.14 7.58 -14.64
C GLY A 64 -3.37 8.41 -13.65
N ALA A 65 -3.77 9.68 -13.45
CA ALA A 65 -3.16 10.57 -12.48
C ALA A 65 -3.29 10.04 -11.04
N THR A 66 -4.49 9.59 -10.66
CA THR A 66 -4.76 9.01 -9.33
C THR A 66 -4.02 7.69 -9.12
N TYR A 67 -4.02 6.82 -10.13
CA TYR A 67 -3.27 5.56 -10.08
C TYR A 67 -1.76 5.79 -9.96
N ALA A 68 -1.18 6.63 -10.82
CA ALA A 68 0.25 6.91 -10.83
C ALA A 68 0.72 7.56 -9.51
N SER A 69 -0.05 8.50 -8.97
CA SER A 69 0.29 9.16 -7.71
C SER A 69 0.22 8.21 -6.51
N ALA A 70 -0.80 7.34 -6.44
CA ALA A 70 -0.93 6.34 -5.38
C ALA A 70 0.18 5.27 -5.44
N LEU A 71 0.53 4.82 -6.66
CA LEU A 71 1.64 3.89 -6.87
C LEU A 71 2.98 4.49 -6.48
N PHE A 72 3.23 5.74 -6.90
CA PHE A 72 4.49 6.42 -6.59
C PHE A 72 4.67 6.53 -5.07
N LEU A 73 3.63 6.95 -4.36
CA LEU A 73 3.62 6.99 -2.90
C LEU A 73 3.93 5.62 -2.28
N GLY A 74 3.28 4.55 -2.77
CA GLY A 74 3.50 3.19 -2.26
C GLY A 74 4.90 2.63 -2.54
N LEU A 75 5.44 2.88 -3.73
CA LEU A 75 6.81 2.50 -4.10
C LEU A 75 7.85 3.21 -3.23
N THR A 76 7.70 4.53 -3.05
CA THR A 76 8.58 5.33 -2.20
C THR A 76 8.50 4.93 -0.73
N ASN A 77 7.31 4.59 -0.23
CA ASN A 77 7.18 4.07 1.14
C ASN A 77 7.89 2.71 1.29
N THR A 78 7.75 1.82 0.30
CA THR A 78 8.39 0.51 0.33
C THR A 78 9.92 0.61 0.37
N THR A 79 10.52 1.45 -0.49
CA THR A 79 11.98 1.65 -0.48
C THR A 79 12.49 2.29 0.81
N ALA A 80 11.69 3.13 1.47
CA ALA A 80 12.04 3.72 2.75
C ALA A 80 11.98 2.71 3.92
N VAL A 81 11.07 1.73 3.88
CA VAL A 81 10.87 0.74 4.96
C VAL A 81 11.87 -0.41 4.89
N GLN A 82 12.31 -0.83 3.70
CA GLN A 82 13.28 -1.92 3.51
C GLN A 82 14.57 -1.81 4.35
N PRO A 83 15.29 -0.68 4.40
CA PRO A 83 16.51 -0.55 5.22
C PRO A 83 16.25 -0.70 6.72
N ILE A 84 15.12 -0.22 7.21
CA ILE A 84 14.77 -0.29 8.64
C ILE A 84 14.56 -1.73 9.06
N VAL A 85 13.81 -2.49 8.25
CA VAL A 85 13.58 -3.91 8.48
C VAL A 85 14.90 -4.68 8.41
N GLY A 86 15.76 -4.34 7.44
CA GLY A 86 17.09 -4.91 7.30
C GLY A 86 17.97 -4.71 8.54
N LEU A 87 18.00 -3.49 9.09
CA LEU A 87 18.74 -3.17 10.32
C LEU A 87 18.15 -3.90 11.53
N GLY A 88 16.83 -3.85 11.71
CA GLY A 88 16.13 -4.51 12.83
C GLY A 88 16.33 -6.03 12.84
N ARG A 89 16.46 -6.64 11.66
CA ARG A 89 16.72 -8.07 11.52
C ARG A 89 18.07 -8.50 12.13
N THR A 90 19.11 -7.68 12.02
CA THR A 90 20.44 -8.03 12.61
C THR A 90 20.36 -8.12 14.13
N VAL A 91 19.61 -7.20 14.75
CA VAL A 91 19.33 -7.18 16.19
C VAL A 91 18.45 -8.38 16.57
N PHE A 92 17.42 -8.67 15.78
CA PHE A 92 16.54 -9.82 15.98
C PHE A 92 17.29 -11.15 16.01
N TYR A 93 18.23 -11.39 15.09
CA TYR A 93 19.00 -12.64 15.08
C TYR A 93 19.86 -12.82 16.34
N ARG A 94 20.41 -11.74 16.89
CA ARG A 94 21.19 -11.76 18.15
C ARG A 94 20.31 -12.03 19.37
N GLU A 95 19.11 -11.43 19.43
CA GLU A 95 18.18 -11.63 20.55
C GLU A 95 17.49 -13.01 20.48
N ARG A 96 17.31 -13.53 19.27
CA ARG A 96 16.81 -14.88 19.03
C ARG A 96 17.82 -15.95 19.44
N SER A 97 19.12 -15.77 19.18
CA SER A 97 20.15 -16.72 19.63
C SER A 97 20.29 -16.73 21.15
N ALA A 98 19.99 -15.62 21.82
CA ALA A 98 19.86 -15.52 23.28
C ALA A 98 18.55 -16.12 23.84
N GLY A 99 17.64 -16.60 22.98
CA GLY A 99 16.40 -17.25 23.39
C GLY A 99 15.29 -16.32 23.92
N MET A 100 15.37 -15.01 23.67
CA MET A 100 14.46 -14.03 24.28
C MET A 100 13.01 -14.10 23.76
N TYR A 101 12.80 -14.25 22.45
CA TYR A 101 11.47 -14.33 21.82
C TYR A 101 11.50 -15.06 20.46
N SER A 102 10.33 -15.48 19.99
CA SER A 102 10.15 -16.17 18.70
C SER A 102 10.03 -15.20 17.51
N ALA A 103 10.09 -15.71 16.28
CA ALA A 103 9.96 -14.89 15.06
C ALA A 103 8.55 -14.33 14.85
N MET A 104 7.50 -15.10 15.17
CA MET A 104 6.11 -14.69 14.92
C MET A 104 5.67 -13.46 15.75
N PRO A 105 5.95 -13.38 17.07
CA PRO A 105 5.64 -12.18 17.85
C PRO A 105 6.31 -10.91 17.33
N TYR A 106 7.54 -11.04 16.84
CA TYR A 106 8.31 -9.93 16.31
C TYR A 106 7.72 -9.40 15.00
N THR A 107 7.37 -10.28 14.06
CA THR A 107 6.79 -9.86 12.78
C THR A 107 5.42 -9.21 12.96
N ILE A 108 4.59 -9.73 13.86
CA ILE A 108 3.28 -9.13 14.19
C ILE A 108 3.47 -7.74 14.81
N ALA A 109 4.38 -7.61 15.78
CA ALA A 109 4.67 -6.33 16.40
C ALA A 109 5.16 -5.30 15.37
N GLN A 110 5.99 -5.73 14.43
CA GLN A 110 6.51 -4.87 13.37
C GLN A 110 5.42 -4.40 12.39
N VAL A 111 4.49 -5.28 12.01
CA VAL A 111 3.36 -4.90 11.14
C VAL A 111 2.43 -3.93 11.85
N VAL A 112 2.11 -4.20 13.12
CA VAL A 112 1.17 -3.40 13.91
C VAL A 112 1.70 -1.99 14.17
N ILE A 113 3.01 -1.81 14.36
CA ILE A 113 3.57 -0.46 14.53
C ILE A 113 3.50 0.37 13.24
N GLU A 114 3.59 -0.26 12.06
CA GLU A 114 3.63 0.44 10.78
C GLU A 114 2.27 0.99 10.36
N ILE A 115 1.19 0.25 10.65
CA ILE A 115 -0.19 0.62 10.30
C ILE A 115 -0.54 2.07 10.69
N PRO A 116 -0.38 2.53 11.95
CA PRO A 116 -0.77 3.89 12.34
C PRO A 116 0.03 4.96 11.61
N TYR A 117 1.33 4.76 11.39
CA TYR A 117 2.15 5.72 10.63
C TYR A 117 1.72 5.78 9.16
N ILE A 118 1.36 4.64 8.55
CA ILE A 118 0.87 4.61 7.16
C ILE A 118 -0.48 5.32 7.06
N VAL A 119 -1.37 5.12 8.04
CA VAL A 119 -2.66 5.82 8.10
C VAL A 119 -2.46 7.34 8.15
N ILE A 120 -1.61 7.84 9.04
CA ILE A 120 -1.34 9.28 9.13
C ILE A 120 -0.72 9.80 7.83
N GLN A 121 0.23 9.06 7.25
CA GLN A 121 0.88 9.45 6.00
C GLN A 121 -0.12 9.55 4.83
N VAL A 122 -1.00 8.57 4.69
CA VAL A 122 -2.02 8.55 3.64
C VAL A 122 -3.04 9.66 3.87
N LEU A 123 -3.43 9.94 5.10
CA LEU A 123 -4.31 11.07 5.41
C LEU A 123 -3.69 12.41 4.98
N VAL A 124 -2.41 12.65 5.29
CA VAL A 124 -1.69 13.86 4.85
C VAL A 124 -1.65 13.94 3.32
N PHE A 125 -1.31 12.83 2.65
CA PHE A 125 -1.27 12.77 1.19
C PHE A 125 -2.62 13.10 0.55
N VAL A 126 -3.70 12.47 1.03
CA VAL A 126 -5.04 12.64 0.49
C VAL A 126 -5.56 14.06 0.73
N LEU A 127 -5.31 14.65 1.90
CA LEU A 127 -5.71 16.02 2.22
C LEU A 127 -5.09 17.06 1.27
N ILE A 128 -3.90 16.79 0.73
CA ILE A 128 -3.21 17.68 -0.22
C ILE A 128 -3.67 17.41 -1.64
N ILE A 129 -3.67 16.15 -2.08
CA ILE A 129 -3.90 15.81 -3.49
C ILE A 129 -5.39 15.93 -3.91
N TYR A 130 -6.31 15.63 -3.00
CA TYR A 130 -7.75 15.64 -3.27
C TYR A 130 -8.27 17.03 -3.71
N PRO A 131 -7.97 18.14 -2.99
CA PRO A 131 -8.34 19.47 -3.45
C PRO A 131 -7.58 19.92 -4.70
N LEU A 132 -6.32 19.50 -4.87
CA LEU A 132 -5.49 19.90 -6.01
C LEU A 132 -6.01 19.34 -7.34
N ILE A 133 -6.42 18.07 -7.35
CA ILE A 133 -7.01 17.43 -8.53
C ILE A 133 -8.39 18.02 -8.86
N GLY A 134 -9.12 18.51 -7.86
CA GLY A 134 -10.43 19.16 -8.02
C GLY A 134 -11.62 18.22 -7.85
N PHE A 135 -11.50 17.20 -7.00
CA PHE A 135 -12.61 16.27 -6.74
C PHE A 135 -13.79 16.93 -6.01
N SER A 136 -15.00 16.42 -6.25
CA SER A 136 -16.22 16.91 -5.60
C SER A 136 -16.18 16.66 -4.09
N TRP A 137 -16.31 17.72 -3.28
CA TRP A 137 -16.32 17.67 -1.81
C TRP A 137 -17.54 16.93 -1.24
N MET A 138 -17.50 15.61 -1.27
CA MET A 138 -18.48 14.74 -0.63
C MET A 138 -17.74 13.81 0.31
N LEU A 139 -18.12 13.83 1.60
CA LEU A 139 -17.42 13.07 2.66
C LEU A 139 -17.34 11.57 2.33
N ALA A 140 -18.41 10.99 1.79
CA ALA A 140 -18.43 9.60 1.37
C ALA A 140 -17.35 9.31 0.31
N LYS A 141 -17.22 10.16 -0.72
CA LYS A 141 -16.24 9.99 -1.79
C LYS A 141 -14.80 10.15 -1.29
N PHE A 142 -14.58 11.11 -0.39
CA PHE A 142 -13.30 11.33 0.26
C PHE A 142 -12.86 10.12 1.09
N LEU A 143 -13.76 9.53 1.89
CA LEU A 143 -13.46 8.36 2.70
C LEU A 143 -13.17 7.13 1.84
N TRP A 144 -13.94 6.91 0.78
CA TRP A 144 -13.68 5.82 -0.18
C TRP A 144 -12.31 5.97 -0.85
N PHE A 145 -11.99 7.17 -1.34
CA PHE A 145 -10.68 7.45 -1.93
C PHE A 145 -9.54 7.20 -0.94
N THR A 146 -9.67 7.70 0.28
CA THR A 146 -8.68 7.48 1.36
C THR A 146 -8.50 5.99 1.65
N PHE A 147 -9.58 5.23 1.72
CA PHE A 147 -9.55 3.80 1.98
C PHE A 147 -8.81 3.01 0.87
N PHE A 148 -9.06 3.32 -0.40
CA PHE A 148 -8.36 2.67 -1.51
C PHE A 148 -6.86 2.98 -1.53
N VAL A 149 -6.48 4.25 -1.33
CA VAL A 149 -5.06 4.65 -1.26
C VAL A 149 -4.38 4.02 -0.04
N LEU A 150 -5.09 3.94 1.09
CA LEU A 150 -4.58 3.28 2.30
C LEU A 150 -4.29 1.81 2.05
N LEU A 151 -5.24 1.07 1.48
CA LEU A 151 -5.07 -0.35 1.18
C LEU A 151 -3.94 -0.58 0.17
N SER A 152 -3.82 0.26 -0.86
CA SER A 152 -2.76 0.11 -1.86
C SER A 152 -1.37 0.34 -1.26
N VAL A 153 -1.20 1.39 -0.46
CA VAL A 153 0.08 1.66 0.21
C VAL A 153 0.39 0.56 1.22
N LEU A 154 -0.57 0.16 2.03
CA LEU A 154 -0.41 -0.92 3.01
C LEU A 154 0.03 -2.23 2.33
N TYR A 155 -0.63 -2.60 1.23
CA TYR A 155 -0.30 -3.80 0.47
C TYR A 155 1.15 -3.79 -0.04
N LEU A 156 1.57 -2.69 -0.67
CA LEU A 156 2.93 -2.54 -1.19
C LEU A 156 3.98 -2.59 -0.07
N THR A 157 3.74 -1.89 1.05
CA THR A 157 4.67 -1.87 2.18
C THR A 157 4.80 -3.25 2.84
N LEU A 158 3.68 -3.94 3.09
CA LEU A 158 3.70 -5.29 3.68
C LEU A 158 4.39 -6.31 2.77
N PHE A 159 4.16 -6.21 1.46
CA PHE A 159 4.86 -7.03 0.49
C PHE A 159 6.37 -6.76 0.50
N GLY A 160 6.78 -5.49 0.55
CA GLY A 160 8.18 -5.09 0.66
C GLY A 160 8.86 -5.61 1.93
N MET A 161 8.18 -5.56 3.08
CA MET A 161 8.71 -6.14 4.33
C MET A 161 8.85 -7.66 4.24
N THR A 162 7.90 -8.33 3.59
CA THR A 162 7.97 -9.79 3.38
C THR A 162 9.14 -10.16 2.46
N ALA A 163 9.40 -9.37 1.42
CA ALA A 163 10.56 -9.60 0.55
C ALA A 163 11.89 -9.54 1.31
N VAL A 164 12.05 -8.56 2.21
CA VAL A 164 13.26 -8.44 3.07
C VAL A 164 13.39 -9.60 4.06
N ALA A 165 12.27 -10.18 4.49
CA ALA A 165 12.29 -11.36 5.35
C ALA A 165 12.78 -12.62 4.61
N LEU A 166 12.55 -12.72 3.30
CA LEU A 166 12.91 -13.87 2.48
C LEU A 166 14.34 -13.80 1.93
N THR A 167 14.89 -12.60 1.71
CA THR A 167 16.21 -12.45 1.09
C THR A 167 17.33 -12.24 2.11
N PRO A 168 18.55 -12.75 1.84
CA PRO A 168 19.70 -12.53 2.72
C PRO A 168 20.20 -11.07 2.67
N THR A 169 20.14 -10.41 1.52
CA THR A 169 20.59 -9.02 1.34
C THR A 169 19.41 -8.08 1.08
N GLN A 170 19.54 -6.83 1.51
CA GLN A 170 18.54 -5.79 1.30
C GLN A 170 18.43 -5.39 -0.18
N GLU A 171 19.56 -5.32 -0.88
CA GLU A 171 19.61 -4.98 -2.31
C GLU A 171 18.85 -6.01 -3.15
N LEU A 172 19.02 -7.29 -2.85
CA LEU A 172 18.26 -8.36 -3.51
C LEU A 172 16.76 -8.26 -3.17
N ALA A 173 16.40 -7.89 -1.95
CA ALA A 173 15.01 -7.67 -1.55
C ALA A 173 14.35 -6.57 -2.40
N ALA A 174 15.07 -5.47 -2.62
CA ALA A 174 14.61 -4.37 -3.44
C ALA A 174 14.37 -4.83 -4.88
N LEU A 175 15.34 -5.50 -5.49
CA LEU A 175 15.22 -6.00 -6.87
C LEU A 175 14.03 -6.96 -7.05
N ILE A 176 13.85 -7.92 -6.13
CA ILE A 176 12.73 -8.86 -6.17
C ILE A 176 11.40 -8.12 -6.00
N SER A 177 11.33 -7.19 -5.04
CA SER A 177 10.12 -6.40 -4.81
C SER A 177 9.74 -5.59 -6.05
N PHE A 178 10.70 -4.88 -6.65
CA PHE A 178 10.48 -4.09 -7.87
C PHE A 178 10.02 -4.96 -9.04
N PHE A 179 10.64 -6.13 -9.24
CA PHE A 179 10.24 -7.06 -10.28
C PHE A 179 8.78 -7.51 -10.13
N PHE A 180 8.37 -7.90 -8.92
CA PHE A 180 7.00 -8.27 -8.64
C PHE A 180 6.02 -7.10 -8.74
N PHE A 181 6.42 -5.88 -8.33
CA PHE A 181 5.59 -4.70 -8.49
C PHE A 181 5.35 -4.35 -9.96
N ILE A 182 6.37 -4.47 -10.82
CA ILE A 182 6.23 -4.24 -12.26
C ILE A 182 5.29 -5.29 -12.86
N LEU A 183 5.46 -6.57 -12.52
CA LEU A 183 4.55 -7.63 -12.97
C LEU A 183 3.09 -7.34 -12.55
N TRP A 184 2.86 -7.03 -11.27
CA TRP A 184 1.53 -6.69 -10.77
C TRP A 184 0.93 -5.49 -11.49
N ASN A 185 1.75 -4.46 -11.77
CA ASN A 185 1.34 -3.28 -12.51
C ASN A 185 0.90 -3.59 -13.94
N ILE A 186 1.62 -4.47 -14.64
CA ILE A 186 1.26 -4.89 -16.00
C ILE A 186 -0.07 -5.65 -16.00
N PHE A 187 -0.31 -6.53 -15.01
CA PHE A 187 -1.55 -7.29 -14.88
C PHE A 187 -2.73 -6.51 -14.27
N SER A 188 -2.49 -5.30 -13.73
CA SER A 188 -3.53 -4.46 -13.13
C SER A 188 -4.62 -4.04 -14.14
N GLY A 189 -4.37 -4.18 -15.44
CA GLY A 189 -5.31 -3.83 -16.50
C GLY A 189 -5.38 -2.34 -16.82
N PHE A 190 -4.58 -1.51 -16.13
CA PHE A 190 -4.44 -0.08 -16.45
C PHE A 190 -3.54 0.13 -17.68
N PHE A 191 -2.39 -0.56 -17.77
CA PHE A 191 -1.45 -0.44 -18.90
C PHE A 191 -1.83 -1.29 -20.12
N ILE A 192 -2.39 -2.48 -19.90
CA ILE A 192 -2.82 -3.39 -20.98
C ILE A 192 -4.31 -3.64 -20.83
N ALA A 193 -5.08 -3.27 -21.85
CA ALA A 193 -6.50 -3.59 -21.90
C ALA A 193 -6.68 -5.13 -21.96
N ARG A 194 -7.56 -5.66 -21.09
CA ARG A 194 -7.95 -7.09 -20.98
C ARG A 194 -8.12 -7.87 -22.31
N PRO A 195 -8.67 -7.30 -23.41
CA PRO A 195 -8.82 -8.04 -24.66
C PRO A 195 -7.51 -8.33 -25.39
N MET A 196 -6.42 -7.60 -25.10
CA MET A 196 -5.14 -7.74 -25.79
C MET A 196 -4.17 -8.72 -25.10
N ILE A 197 -4.57 -9.30 -23.96
CA ILE A 197 -3.75 -10.28 -23.24
C ILE A 197 -3.90 -11.65 -23.92
N PRO A 198 -2.81 -12.32 -24.34
CA PRO A 198 -2.86 -13.63 -24.98
C PRO A 198 -3.53 -14.69 -24.09
N LEU A 199 -4.32 -15.59 -24.69
CA LEU A 199 -5.23 -16.50 -23.97
C LEU A 199 -4.56 -17.31 -22.85
N TRP A 200 -3.32 -17.77 -23.03
CA TRP A 200 -2.59 -18.59 -22.05
C TRP A 200 -2.30 -17.84 -20.73
N TRP A 201 -2.14 -16.51 -20.77
CA TRP A 201 -1.92 -15.68 -19.56
C TRP A 201 -3.23 -15.32 -18.85
N ARG A 202 -4.38 -15.43 -19.54
CA ARG A 202 -5.70 -15.22 -18.93
C ARG A 202 -6.05 -16.32 -17.92
N CYS A 203 -5.53 -17.54 -18.12
CA CYS A 203 -5.72 -18.66 -17.19
C CYS A 203 -5.11 -18.36 -15.80
N TRP A 204 -3.95 -17.71 -15.75
CA TRP A 204 -3.29 -17.33 -14.49
C TRP A 204 -4.04 -16.22 -13.74
N GLU A 205 -4.65 -15.27 -14.46
CA GLU A 205 -5.52 -14.23 -13.85
C GLU A 205 -6.83 -14.82 -13.30
N ILE A 206 -7.36 -15.87 -13.93
CA ILE A 206 -8.58 -16.55 -13.48
C ILE A 206 -8.31 -17.36 -12.19
N GLU A 207 -7.14 -18.00 -12.08
CA GLU A 207 -6.76 -18.77 -10.87
C GLU A 207 -6.47 -17.89 -9.66
N LEU A 208 -5.73 -16.78 -9.81
CA LEU A 208 -5.51 -15.81 -8.72
C LEU A 208 -6.80 -15.16 -8.19
N ARG A 209 -7.86 -15.16 -9.00
CA ARG A 209 -9.17 -14.57 -8.66
C ARG A 209 -10.14 -15.58 -8.02
N GLN A 210 -9.81 -16.88 -7.92
CA GLN A 210 -10.71 -17.90 -7.34
C GLN A 210 -11.10 -17.66 -5.87
N SER A 211 -10.32 -16.87 -5.10
CA SER A 211 -10.74 -16.45 -3.75
C SER A 211 -11.87 -15.39 -3.76
N ILE A 212 -12.06 -14.67 -4.86
CA ILE A 212 -13.13 -13.66 -5.05
C ILE A 212 -14.38 -14.32 -5.67
N TYR A 213 -14.24 -15.45 -6.35
CA TYR A 213 -15.32 -16.11 -7.10
C TYR A 213 -16.33 -16.88 -6.24
N LEU A 214 -16.06 -17.17 -4.96
CA LEU A 214 -17.12 -17.61 -4.03
C LEU A 214 -18.18 -16.52 -3.81
N GLY A 215 -17.87 -15.24 -4.11
CA GLY A 215 -18.84 -14.15 -4.12
C GLY A 215 -19.74 -14.11 -5.37
N LYS A 216 -19.43 -14.85 -6.45
CA LYS A 216 -20.24 -14.83 -7.69
C LYS A 216 -21.52 -15.67 -7.63
N GLN A 217 -21.78 -16.36 -6.52
CA GLN A 217 -23.10 -16.94 -6.25
C GLN A 217 -24.09 -15.94 -5.61
N ALA A 218 -23.61 -14.80 -5.11
CA ALA A 218 -24.45 -13.70 -4.64
C ALA A 218 -24.80 -12.73 -5.79
N ARG A 219 -25.54 -13.23 -6.78
CA ARG A 219 -26.14 -12.44 -7.87
C ARG A 219 -27.37 -11.63 -7.39
N ALA A 220 -27.32 -11.07 -6.19
CA ALA A 220 -28.44 -10.35 -5.59
C ALA A 220 -27.97 -9.20 -4.69
N SER A 221 -27.54 -8.11 -5.30
CA SER A 221 -28.02 -6.80 -4.85
C SER A 221 -27.80 -5.80 -5.97
N LYS A 222 -28.90 -5.25 -6.48
CA LYS A 222 -28.90 -4.06 -7.35
C LYS A 222 -28.08 -2.90 -6.73
N SER A 223 -27.77 -2.96 -5.43
CA SER A 223 -26.90 -2.02 -4.74
C SER A 223 -25.42 -2.09 -5.17
N PHE A 224 -24.89 -3.23 -5.62
CA PHE A 224 -23.50 -3.33 -6.09
C PHE A 224 -23.32 -2.80 -7.54
N LEU A 225 -24.36 -2.95 -8.37
CA LEU A 225 -24.38 -2.35 -9.72
C LEU A 225 -24.65 -0.84 -9.64
N LYS A 226 -25.47 -0.39 -8.69
CA LYS A 226 -25.63 1.03 -8.36
C LYS A 226 -24.33 1.62 -7.79
N PHE A 227 -23.59 0.87 -6.97
CA PHE A 227 -22.25 1.22 -6.49
C PHE A 227 -21.22 1.38 -7.63
N ILE A 228 -21.27 0.55 -8.68
CA ILE A 228 -20.42 0.72 -9.87
C ILE A 228 -20.87 1.92 -10.73
N SER A 229 -22.17 2.23 -10.81
CA SER A 229 -22.62 3.45 -11.50
C SER A 229 -22.31 4.72 -10.70
N ASP A 230 -22.37 4.66 -9.37
CA ASP A 230 -21.91 5.74 -8.48
C ASP A 230 -20.37 5.88 -8.54
N LEU A 231 -19.65 4.82 -8.93
CA LEU A 231 -18.22 4.85 -9.24
C LEU A 231 -17.91 5.59 -10.56
N LYS A 232 -18.86 5.70 -11.50
CA LYS A 232 -18.74 6.62 -12.67
C LYS A 232 -18.95 8.09 -12.29
N LEU A 233 -19.36 8.38 -11.06
CA LEU A 233 -19.36 9.71 -10.46
C LEU A 233 -18.15 9.90 -9.52
N ILE A 234 -17.28 8.89 -9.42
CA ILE A 234 -15.99 8.90 -8.72
C ILE A 234 -14.83 9.08 -9.73
N PHE A 235 -15.08 8.89 -11.03
CA PHE A 235 -14.13 9.16 -12.11
C PHE A 235 -14.73 10.08 -13.14
#